data_AF-A0A9N9P2L5-F1
#
_entry.id   AF-A0A9N9P2L5-F1
#
_cell.length_a   1.000
_cell.length_b   1.000
_cell.length_c   1.000
_cell.angle_alpha   90.00
_cell.angle_beta   90.00
_cell.angle_gamma   90.00
#
_symmetry.space_group_name_H-M   'P 1'
#
loop_
_entity.id
_entity.type
_entity.pdbx_description
1 polymer ?
#
loop_
_entity_poly.entity_id
_entity_poly.type
_entity_poly.pdbx_seq_one_letter_code
_entity_poly.pdbx_strand_id
1 'polypeptide(L)' 'MQANNINERSKLKVLIAGGNGFIGKHLAKYLHNRGDHVRIVDITHVLSEKPENYCTEFIH' A
#
# COMPACT_ATOMS: atom_id res chain seq x y z
N MET A 1 -34.99 -13.42 -5.15
CA MET A 1 -34.37 -12.15 -5.58
C MET A 1 -32.95 -12.16 -5.02
N GLN A 2 -31.92 -12.32 -5.86
CA GLN A 2 -30.53 -12.24 -5.40
C GLN A 2 -30.13 -10.76 -5.39
N ALA A 3 -29.70 -10.25 -4.24
CA ALA A 3 -29.14 -8.90 -4.14
C ALA A 3 -27.80 -8.89 -4.89
N ASN A 4 -27.70 -8.10 -5.95
CA ASN A 4 -26.44 -7.85 -6.64
C ASN A 4 -25.49 -7.16 -5.65
N ASN A 5 -24.41 -7.85 -5.28
CA ASN A 5 -23.38 -7.34 -4.39
C ASN A 5 -22.67 -6.16 -5.07
N ILE A 6 -22.93 -4.96 -4.56
CA ILE A 6 -22.37 -3.71 -5.05
C ILE A 6 -20.94 -3.61 -4.45
N ASN A 7 -19.91 -3.56 -5.29
CA ASN A 7 -18.52 -3.15 -4.97
C ASN A 7 -17.54 -4.15 -4.33
N GLU A 8 -17.30 -5.33 -4.90
CA GLU A 8 -15.93 -5.87 -4.80
C GLU A 8 -15.06 -5.15 -5.83
N ARG A 9 -14.46 -4.01 -5.40
CA ARG A 9 -13.42 -3.38 -6.22
C ARG A 9 -12.27 -4.36 -6.35
N SER A 10 -11.89 -4.68 -7.59
CA SER A 10 -10.72 -5.49 -7.87
C SER A 10 -9.49 -4.91 -7.15
N LYS A 11 -8.76 -5.76 -6.42
CA LYS A 11 -7.50 -5.37 -5.77
C LYS A 11 -6.56 -4.75 -6.79
N LEU A 12 -6.04 -3.58 -6.49
CA LEU A 12 -5.14 -2.85 -7.37
C LEU A 12 -3.68 -3.24 -7.10
N LYS A 13 -2.83 -3.06 -8.10
CA LYS A 13 -1.37 -3.03 -7.95
C LYS A 13 -0.93 -1.57 -7.98
N VAL A 14 -0.34 -1.09 -6.89
CA VAL A 14 0.00 0.32 -6.71
C VAL A 14 1.50 0.46 -6.46
N LEU A 15 2.14 1.37 -7.21
CA LEU A 15 3.50 1.82 -6.97
C LEU A 15 3.48 3.19 -6.27
N ILE A 16 4.22 3.33 -5.18
CA ILE A 16 4.37 4.59 -4.45
C ILE A 16 5.86 4.95 -4.40
N ALA A 17 6.23 6.03 -5.10
CA ALA A 17 7.54 6.65 -4.94
C ALA A 17 7.52 7.57 -3.70
N GLY A 18 8.59 7.56 -2.90
CA GLY A 18 8.65 8.34 -1.65
C GLY A 18 7.76 7.76 -0.53
N GLY A 19 7.51 6.44 -0.58
CA GLY A 19 6.61 5.75 0.34
C GLY A 19 7.12 5.63 1.78
N ASN A 20 8.38 5.96 2.05
CA ASN A 20 8.92 5.99 3.41
C ASN A 20 8.71 7.36 4.11
N GLY A 21 8.36 8.40 3.35
CA GLY A 21 7.98 9.72 3.87
C GLY A 21 6.61 9.75 4.55
N PHE A 22 6.22 10.90 5.10
CA PHE A 22 4.98 11.03 5.89
C PHE A 22 3.71 10.64 5.11
N ILE A 23 3.43 11.34 4.00
CA ILE A 23 2.22 11.11 3.20
C ILE A 23 2.27 9.74 2.52
N GLY A 24 3.42 9.41 1.92
CA GLY A 24 3.60 8.15 1.19
C GLY A 24 3.33 6.93 2.07
N LYS A 25 3.85 6.91 3.31
CA LYS A 25 3.67 5.80 4.25
C LYS A 25 2.22 5.64 4.69
N HIS A 26 1.54 6.74 5.00
CA HIS A 26 0.14 6.70 5.42
C HIS A 26 -0.77 6.25 4.26
N LEU A 27 -0.49 6.70 3.04
CA LEU A 27 -1.20 6.24 1.85
C LEU A 27 -0.96 4.75 1.61
N ALA A 28 0.30 4.30 1.68
CA ALA A 28 0.67 2.90 1.52
C ALA A 28 -0.08 2.00 2.53
N LYS A 29 -0.07 2.38 3.80
CA LYS A 29 -0.79 1.68 4.87
C LYS A 29 -2.29 1.59 4.61
N TYR A 30 -2.91 2.69 4.20
CA TYR A 30 -4.33 2.70 3.85
C TYR A 30 -4.65 1.73 2.69
N LEU A 31 -3.88 1.78 1.61
CA LEU A 31 -4.09 0.92 0.44
C LEU A 31 -3.79 -0.55 0.74
N HIS A 32 -2.73 -0.82 1.49
CA HIS A 32 -2.36 -2.16 1.92
C HIS A 32 -3.45 -2.78 2.81
N ASN A 33 -3.97 -2.02 3.79
CA ASN A 33 -5.08 -2.46 4.64
C ASN A 33 -6.39 -2.68 3.88
N ARG A 34 -6.59 -1.96 2.77
CA ARG A 34 -7.71 -2.20 1.84
C ARG A 34 -7.55 -3.50 1.05
N GLY A 35 -6.38 -4.14 1.13
CA GLY A 35 -6.05 -5.39 0.45
C GLY A 35 -5.41 -5.22 -0.91
N ASP A 36 -4.99 -4.00 -1.28
CA ASP A 36 -4.24 -3.76 -2.51
C ASP A 36 -2.80 -4.29 -2.40
N HIS A 37 -2.22 -4.65 -3.54
CA HIS A 37 -0.81 -4.99 -3.64
C HIS A 37 -0.01 -3.69 -3.77
N VAL A 38 0.74 -3.34 -2.73
CA VAL A 38 1.45 -2.05 -2.64
C VAL A 38 2.95 -2.27 -2.71
N ARG A 39 3.59 -1.66 -3.71
CA ARG A 39 5.04 -1.57 -3.84
C ARG A 39 5.51 -0.15 -3.52
N ILE A 40 6.50 -0.02 -2.65
CA ILE A 40 7.17 1.24 -2.36
C ILE A 40 8.54 1.24 -3.03
N VAL A 41 8.92 2.39 -3.58
CA VAL A 41 10.30 2.72 -3.96
C VAL A 41 10.69 3.98 -3.21
N ASP A 42 11.78 3.92 -2.45
CA ASP A 42 12.28 5.07 -1.70
C ASP A 42 13.79 5.01 -1.53
N ILE A 43 14.48 6.13 -1.69
CA ILE A 43 15.94 6.24 -1.60
C ILE A 43 16.46 6.13 -0.15
N THR A 44 15.62 6.31 0.87
CA THR A 44 16.07 6.36 2.27
C THR A 44 16.07 4.99 2.95
N HIS A 45 17.22 4.59 3.51
CA HIS A 45 17.42 3.32 4.23
C HIS A 45 16.87 3.28 5.65
N VAL A 46 16.43 4.42 6.18
CA VAL A 46 15.95 4.51 7.57
C VAL A 46 14.46 4.24 7.61
N LEU A 47 14.07 3.09 8.16
CA LEU A 47 12.67 2.70 8.32
C LEU A 47 12.20 2.96 9.75
N SER A 48 11.07 3.66 9.90
CA SER A 48 10.46 3.92 11.21
C SER A 48 9.69 2.70 11.76
N GLU A 49 9.29 1.78 10.89
CA GLU A 49 8.62 0.53 11.21
C GLU A 49 8.90 -0.50 10.09
N LYS A 50 8.60 -1.78 10.35
CA LYS A 50 8.82 -2.84 9.37
C LYS A 50 7.96 -2.65 8.11
N PRO A 51 8.50 -2.77 6.89
CA PRO A 51 7.76 -2.55 5.64
C PRO A 51 6.49 -3.37 5.50
N GLU A 52 6.49 -4.60 5.98
CA GLU A 52 5.34 -5.52 5.95
C GLU A 52 4.09 -4.94 6.64
N ASN A 53 4.23 -3.93 7.51
CA ASN A 53 3.10 -3.27 8.17
C ASN A 53 2.33 -2.30 7.26
N TYR A 54 2.91 -1.87 6.14
CA TYR A 54 2.34 -0.82 5.30
C TYR A 54 2.54 -1.03 3.79
N CYS A 55 3.25 -2.07 3.36
CA CYS A 55 3.37 -2.42 1.95
C CYS A 55 3.59 -3.93 1.77
N THR A 56 3.35 -4.40 0.54
CA THR A 56 3.64 -5.78 0.13
C THR A 56 5.10 -5.95 -0.26
N GLU A 57 5.68 -4.92 -0.87
CA GLU A 57 7.06 -4.93 -1.36
C GLU A 57 7.71 -3.55 -1.15
N PHE A 58 8.96 -3.53 -0.70
CA PHE A 58 9.74 -2.31 -0.52
C PHE A 58 11.06 -2.45 -1.28
N ILE A 59 11.32 -1.50 -2.17
CA ILE A 59 12.54 -1.43 -2.99
C ILE A 59 13.30 -0.17 -2.61
N HIS A 60 14.61 -0.32 -2.45
CA HIS A 60 15.56 0.77 -2.29
C HIS A 60 16.05 1.33 -3.62
#